data_AF-A0A9J6EHB6-F1
#
_entry.id   AF-A0A9J6EHB6-F1
#
_cell.length_a   1.000
_cell.length_b   1.000
_cell.length_c   1.000
_cell.angle_alpha   90.00
_cell.angle_beta   90.00
_cell.angle_gamma   90.00
#
_symmetry.space_group_name_H-M   'P 1'
#
loop_
_entity.id
_entity.type
_entity.pdbx_description
1 polymer ?
#
loop_
_entity_poly.entity_id
_entity_poly.type
_entity_poly.pdbx_seq_one_letter_code
_entity_poly.pdbx_strand_id
1 'polypeptide(L)'
;MSLLVLFMLLLGCRTPMAVDDTAAQADALTMWLGTPANTRRPTQHACFLGSVDHVTAGSPTGPTVAFQDRSSFQVLSKPSLDELVSRLPPGSDIRQRNFRPSLFVDGCEAHSEDHWARYRIGDAEMAFLERTRR
;
A
#
# COMPACT_ATOMS: atom_id res chain seq x y z
N MET A 1 -16.14 -23.00 -12.84
CA MET A 1 -14.67 -23.00 -12.72
C MET A 1 -14.10 -23.36 -14.08
N SER A 2 -13.34 -22.46 -14.72
CA SER A 2 -12.85 -22.66 -16.09
C SER A 2 -11.80 -23.78 -16.12
N LEU A 3 -11.81 -24.60 -17.17
CA LEU A 3 -10.92 -25.75 -17.40
C LEU A 3 -9.42 -25.38 -17.28
N LEU A 4 -9.10 -24.10 -17.53
CA LEU A 4 -7.76 -23.51 -17.38
C LEU A 4 -7.23 -23.55 -15.93
N VAL A 5 -8.12 -23.42 -14.94
CA VAL A 5 -7.76 -23.39 -13.50
C VAL A 5 -7.36 -24.78 -13.02
N LEU A 6 -8.03 -25.83 -13.51
CA LEU A 6 -7.73 -27.22 -13.17
C LEU A 6 -6.40 -27.68 -13.79
N PHE A 7 -6.07 -27.18 -14.98
CA PHE A 7 -4.82 -27.53 -15.67
C PHE A 7 -3.58 -26.93 -14.97
N MET A 8 -3.66 -25.70 -14.44
CA MET A 8 -2.54 -25.09 -13.71
C MET A 8 -2.24 -25.75 -12.36
N LEU A 9 -3.25 -26.29 -11.68
CA LEU A 9 -3.09 -27.04 -10.43
C LEU A 9 -2.33 -28.37 -10.63
N LEU A 10 -2.49 -29.02 -11.78
CA LEU A 10 -1.85 -30.30 -12.10
C LEU A 10 -0.36 -30.18 -12.49
N LEU A 11 0.09 -29.02 -12.97
CA LEU A 11 1.48 -28.79 -13.38
C LEU A 11 2.38 -28.15 -12.30
N GLY A 12 1.85 -27.83 -11.12
CA GLY A 12 2.62 -27.13 -10.08
C GLY A 12 3.06 -25.72 -10.49
N CYS A 13 2.49 -25.15 -11.55
CA CYS A 13 2.76 -23.78 -11.98
C CYS A 13 2.15 -22.81 -10.96
N ARG A 14 2.98 -22.25 -10.08
CA ARG A 14 2.61 -21.07 -9.30
C ARG A 14 2.19 -19.98 -10.28
N THR A 15 0.95 -19.48 -10.17
CA THR A 15 0.53 -18.29 -10.92
C THR A 15 1.49 -17.15 -10.59
N PRO A 16 1.98 -16.40 -11.60
CA PRO A 16 2.90 -15.30 -11.34
C PRO A 16 2.22 -14.23 -10.49
N MET A 17 2.95 -13.69 -9.49
CA MET A 17 2.44 -12.62 -8.62
C MET A 17 2.22 -11.29 -9.37
N ALA A 18 2.80 -11.15 -10.55
CA ALA A 18 2.60 -9.97 -11.36
C ALA A 18 2.67 -10.34 -12.84
N VAL A 19 1.95 -9.61 -13.67
CA VAL A 19 1.99 -9.73 -15.13
C VAL A 19 2.62 -8.47 -15.68
N ASP A 20 3.51 -8.62 -16.67
CA ASP A 20 4.12 -7.48 -17.35
C ASP A 20 3.04 -6.59 -17.99
N ASP A 21 3.21 -5.29 -17.83
CA ASP A 21 2.49 -4.28 -18.60
C ASP A 21 2.92 -4.33 -20.09
N THR A 22 2.34 -3.47 -20.93
CA THR A 22 2.74 -3.43 -22.34
C THR A 22 4.17 -2.92 -22.49
N ALA A 23 4.86 -3.38 -23.54
CA ALA A 23 6.21 -2.88 -23.88
C ALA A 23 6.23 -1.34 -24.00
N ALA A 24 5.17 -0.73 -24.54
CA ALA A 24 5.04 0.73 -24.63
C ALA A 24 5.05 1.43 -23.26
N GLN A 25 4.46 0.84 -22.22
CA GLN A 25 4.51 1.40 -20.86
C GLN A 25 5.92 1.30 -20.26
N ALA A 26 6.61 0.17 -20.47
CA ALA A 26 7.97 -0.04 -19.99
C ALA A 26 8.99 0.88 -20.71
N ASP A 27 8.84 1.06 -22.03
CA ASP A 27 9.68 1.94 -22.84
C ASP A 27 9.51 3.41 -22.43
N ALA A 28 8.27 3.86 -22.23
CA ALA A 28 7.99 5.21 -21.76
C ALA A 28 8.61 5.48 -20.38
N LEU A 29 8.53 4.52 -19.46
CA LEU A 29 9.13 4.65 -18.14
C LEU A 29 10.66 4.64 -18.20
N THR A 30 11.25 3.76 -19.02
CA THR A 30 12.69 3.69 -19.25
C THR A 30 13.23 5.01 -19.79
N MET A 31 12.52 5.59 -20.75
CA MET A 31 12.87 6.89 -21.33
C MET A 31 12.80 8.00 -20.29
N TRP A 32 11.77 8.02 -19.45
CA TRP A 32 11.60 9.04 -18.42
C TRP A 32 12.63 8.93 -17.30
N LEU A 33 12.98 7.71 -16.87
CA LEU A 33 13.98 7.47 -15.82
C LEU A 33 15.43 7.57 -16.32
N GLY A 34 15.67 7.41 -17.62
CA GLY A 34 17.02 7.29 -18.19
C GLY A 34 17.73 5.97 -17.87
N THR A 35 17.00 4.99 -17.33
CA THR A 35 17.50 3.66 -16.94
C THR A 35 16.52 2.58 -17.35
N PRO A 36 16.98 1.39 -17.77
CA PRO A 36 16.10 0.27 -18.11
C PRO A 36 15.10 -0.02 -16.98
N ALA A 37 13.81 0.03 -17.30
CA ALA A 37 12.73 -0.20 -16.36
C ALA A 37 11.70 -1.16 -16.98
N ASN A 38 11.06 -1.94 -16.12
CA ASN A 38 9.92 -2.77 -16.50
C ASN A 38 8.74 -2.41 -15.60
N THR A 39 7.53 -2.49 -16.15
CA THR A 39 6.28 -2.19 -15.44
C THR A 39 5.48 -3.48 -15.33
N ARG A 40 4.97 -3.77 -14.11
CA ARG A 40 4.17 -4.96 -13.84
C ARG A 40 2.95 -4.61 -13.01
N ARG A 41 1.84 -5.29 -13.28
CA ARG A 41 0.58 -5.19 -12.52
C ARG A 41 0.43 -6.42 -11.63
N PRO A 42 -0.06 -6.29 -10.37
CA PRO A 42 -0.27 -7.47 -9.54
C PRO A 42 -1.42 -8.30 -10.12
N THR A 43 -1.32 -9.63 -10.08
CA THR A 43 -2.45 -10.49 -10.42
C THR A 43 -3.48 -10.50 -9.29
N GLN A 44 -4.75 -10.82 -9.57
CA GLN A 44 -5.78 -10.94 -8.52
C GLN A 44 -5.37 -11.93 -7.41
N HIS A 45 -4.60 -12.98 -7.75
CA HIS A 45 -4.06 -13.94 -6.79
C HIS A 45 -2.84 -13.43 -5.99
N ALA A 46 -2.12 -12.42 -6.49
CA ALA A 46 -0.99 -11.82 -5.79
C ALA A 46 -1.43 -10.98 -4.59
N CYS A 47 -2.58 -10.31 -4.73
CA CYS A 47 -3.28 -9.67 -3.62
C CYS A 47 -3.73 -10.66 -2.54
N PHE A 48 -3.54 -11.98 -2.72
CA PHE A 48 -3.88 -13.03 -1.75
C PHE A 48 -2.65 -13.73 -1.14
N LEU A 49 -1.45 -13.48 -1.67
CA LEU A 49 -0.22 -14.18 -1.29
C LEU A 49 0.89 -13.27 -0.75
N GLY A 50 0.78 -11.95 -0.91
CA GLY A 50 1.66 -10.99 -0.23
C GLY A 50 1.27 -10.82 1.23
N SER A 51 1.44 -11.84 2.06
CA SER A 51 1.41 -11.65 3.50
C SER A 51 2.62 -10.81 3.90
N VAL A 52 2.39 -9.74 4.65
CA VAL A 52 3.47 -9.03 5.31
C VAL A 52 3.98 -9.97 6.41
N ASP A 53 4.91 -10.86 6.07
CA ASP A 53 5.42 -11.92 6.95
C ASP A 53 6.21 -11.39 8.16
N HIS A 54 6.26 -10.09 8.36
CA HIS A 54 6.89 -9.47 9.51
C HIS A 54 5.96 -8.42 10.11
N VAL A 55 5.54 -8.65 11.36
CA VAL A 55 4.68 -7.82 12.22
C VAL A 55 3.22 -8.28 12.25
N THR A 56 2.97 -9.51 12.68
CA THR A 56 2.26 -9.85 13.92
C THR A 56 2.11 -11.37 14.01
N ALA A 57 2.66 -11.95 15.08
CA ALA A 57 2.52 -13.33 15.55
C ALA A 57 1.67 -14.31 14.68
N GLY A 58 2.34 -15.09 13.83
CA GLY A 58 1.99 -16.50 13.61
C GLY A 58 0.62 -16.87 13.02
N SER A 59 -0.07 -15.98 12.29
CA SER A 59 -1.28 -16.38 11.55
C SER A 59 -1.06 -16.31 10.03
N PRO A 60 -1.36 -17.38 9.26
CA PRO A 60 -1.34 -17.38 7.80
C PRO A 60 -2.43 -16.48 7.16
N THR A 61 -3.11 -15.65 7.96
CA THR A 61 -4.22 -14.76 7.58
C THR A 61 -3.89 -13.28 7.75
N GLY A 62 -2.61 -12.91 7.70
CA GLY A 62 -2.18 -11.50 7.79
C GLY A 62 -2.79 -10.65 6.67
N PRO A 63 -2.90 -9.32 6.86
CA PRO A 63 -3.43 -8.43 5.83
C PRO A 63 -2.58 -8.56 4.57
N THR A 64 -3.24 -8.80 3.45
CA THR A 64 -2.54 -8.99 2.19
C THR A 64 -2.32 -7.66 1.49
N VAL A 65 -1.09 -7.47 1.01
CA VAL A 65 -0.67 -6.31 0.23
C VAL A 65 -0.10 -6.78 -1.10
N ALA A 66 -0.21 -5.96 -2.14
CA ALA A 66 0.35 -6.27 -3.45
C ALA A 66 1.77 -5.72 -3.56
N PHE A 67 1.89 -4.39 -3.58
CA PHE A 67 3.16 -3.68 -3.71
C PHE A 67 3.31 -2.56 -2.66
N GLN A 68 2.42 -2.52 -1.67
CA GLN A 68 2.55 -1.61 -0.53
C GLN A 68 3.66 -2.09 0.41
N ASP A 69 4.33 -1.15 1.08
CA ASP A 69 5.47 -1.46 1.94
C ASP A 69 5.10 -2.34 3.14
N ARG A 70 3.99 -2.02 3.83
CA ARG A 70 3.62 -2.62 5.13
C ARG A 70 2.13 -2.82 5.37
N SER A 71 1.28 -1.93 4.88
CA SER A 71 -0.16 -1.96 5.12
C SER A 71 -0.96 -1.67 3.86
N SER A 72 -2.19 -2.17 3.79
CA SER A 72 -3.10 -1.89 2.67
C SER A 72 -3.53 -0.42 2.62
N PHE A 73 -3.60 0.23 3.78
CA PHE A 73 -3.98 1.64 3.93
C PHE A 73 -3.03 2.38 4.86
N GLN A 74 -2.69 3.61 4.48
CA GLN A 74 -1.98 4.57 5.30
C GLN A 74 -2.91 5.75 5.63
N VAL A 75 -3.02 6.09 6.91
CA VAL A 75 -3.81 7.23 7.40
C VAL A 75 -2.88 8.35 7.83
N LEU A 76 -3.24 9.59 7.47
CA LEU A 76 -2.60 10.80 7.97
C LEU A 76 -3.69 11.80 8.34
N SER A 77 -3.63 12.39 9.53
CA SER A 77 -4.53 13.48 9.88
C SER A 77 -3.96 14.83 9.45
N LYS A 78 -4.85 15.74 9.05
CA LYS A 78 -4.51 17.13 8.71
C LYS A 78 -3.90 17.87 9.91
N PRO A 79 -4.44 17.75 11.14
CA PRO A 79 -3.83 18.36 12.32
C PRO A 79 -2.40 17.86 12.59
N SER A 80 -2.10 16.57 12.39
CA SER A 80 -0.72 16.05 12.45
C SER A 80 0.21 16.70 11.43
N LEU A 81 -0.28 16.91 10.20
CA LEU A 81 0.50 17.56 9.15
C LEU A 81 0.71 19.04 9.47
N ASP A 82 -0.33 19.75 9.91
CA ASP A 82 -0.27 21.17 10.26
C ASP A 82 0.69 21.40 11.43
N GLU A 83 0.64 20.53 12.45
CA GLU A 83 1.59 20.56 13.57
C GLU A 83 3.02 20.32 13.10
N LEU A 84 3.26 19.33 12.23
CA LEU A 84 4.59 19.10 11.65
C LEU A 84 5.09 20.33 10.90
N VAL A 85 4.26 20.90 10.01
CA VAL A 85 4.62 22.07 9.20
C VAL A 85 4.92 23.28 10.07
N SER A 86 4.21 23.46 11.19
CA SER A 86 4.45 24.56 12.13
C SER A 86 5.86 24.55 12.76
N ARG A 87 6.50 23.37 12.82
CA ARG A 87 7.84 23.17 13.38
C ARG A 87 8.96 23.31 12.35
N LEU A 88 8.62 23.44 11.06
CA LEU A 88 9.59 23.54 9.99
C LEU A 88 10.02 25.00 9.72
N PRO A 89 11.23 25.22 9.16
CA PRO A 89 11.66 26.55 8.77
C PRO A 89 10.69 27.21 7.78
N PRO A 90 10.54 28.55 7.82
CA PRO A 90 9.76 29.29 6.84
C PRO A 90 10.18 28.95 5.40
N GLY A 91 9.22 28.67 4.52
CA GLY A 91 9.46 28.27 3.14
C GLY A 91 9.51 26.75 2.88
N SER A 92 9.31 25.92 3.91
CA SER A 92 9.20 24.48 3.75
C SER A 92 7.89 24.09 3.02
N ASP A 93 7.98 23.54 1.80
CA ASP A 93 6.84 23.07 1.00
C ASP A 93 6.52 21.58 1.25
N ILE A 94 6.35 21.22 2.52
CA ILE A 94 5.92 19.86 2.90
C ILE A 94 4.41 19.78 2.85
N ARG A 95 3.89 18.80 2.09
CA ARG A 95 2.46 18.57 1.88
C ARG A 95 2.09 17.12 2.15
N GLN A 96 0.80 16.83 2.22
CA GLN A 96 0.27 15.47 2.40
C GLN A 96 0.81 14.48 1.36
N ARG A 97 1.01 14.92 0.10
CA ARG A 97 1.55 14.08 -0.99
C ARG A 97 2.94 13.52 -0.67
N ASN A 98 3.71 14.22 0.15
CA ASN A 98 5.04 13.77 0.53
C ASN A 98 4.95 12.51 1.38
N PHE A 99 3.87 12.31 2.15
CA PHE A 99 3.67 11.15 3.03
C PHE A 99 2.94 9.98 2.35
N ARG A 100 2.35 10.21 1.17
CA ARG A 100 1.60 9.23 0.37
C ARG A 100 0.43 8.54 1.12
N PRO A 101 -0.35 9.27 1.95
CA PRO A 101 -1.46 8.65 2.65
C PRO A 101 -2.52 8.14 1.67
N SER A 102 -3.10 6.98 1.96
CA SER A 102 -4.30 6.51 1.28
C SER A 102 -5.54 7.25 1.77
N LEU A 103 -5.56 7.64 3.05
CA LEU A 103 -6.63 8.38 3.71
C LEU A 103 -6.06 9.62 4.38
N PHE A 104 -6.61 10.78 4.02
CA PHE A 104 -6.28 12.06 4.64
C PHE A 104 -7.51 12.61 5.36
N VAL A 105 -7.43 12.71 6.68
CA VAL A 105 -8.59 12.92 7.57
C VAL A 105 -8.47 14.23 8.34
N ASP A 106 -9.60 14.82 8.73
CA ASP A 106 -9.68 16.06 9.51
C ASP A 106 -10.71 15.89 10.64
N GLY A 107 -10.83 16.88 11.53
CA GLY A 107 -11.79 16.86 12.64
C GLY A 107 -11.37 15.99 13.82
N CYS A 108 -10.06 15.81 14.02
CA CYS A 108 -9.48 15.09 15.14
C CYS A 108 -8.34 15.90 15.77
N GLU A 109 -7.78 15.44 16.89
CA GLU A 109 -6.57 16.06 17.45
C GLU A 109 -5.34 15.61 16.66
N ALA A 110 -4.27 16.41 16.69
CA ALA A 110 -3.00 16.02 16.09
C ALA A 110 -2.49 14.73 16.73
N HIS A 111 -1.97 13.84 15.88
CA HIS A 111 -1.48 12.49 16.22
C HIS A 111 -2.52 11.54 16.81
N SER A 112 -3.81 11.90 16.84
CA SER A 112 -4.85 11.02 17.38
C SER A 112 -5.02 9.74 16.56
N GLU A 113 -4.68 9.76 15.26
CA GLU A 113 -4.72 8.57 14.39
C GLU A 113 -3.82 7.43 14.87
N ASP A 114 -2.75 7.74 15.61
CA ASP A 114 -1.81 6.76 16.17
C ASP A 114 -2.40 5.91 17.31
N HIS A 115 -3.60 6.27 17.77
CA HIS A 115 -4.29 5.66 18.90
C HIS A 115 -5.61 5.01 18.50
N TRP A 116 -6.03 5.10 17.23
CA TRP A 116 -7.27 4.48 16.76
C TRP A 116 -7.10 2.97 16.61
N ALA A 117 -7.50 2.22 17.64
CA ALA A 117 -7.48 0.75 17.58
C ALA A 117 -8.35 0.21 16.42
N ARG A 118 -9.49 0.85 16.17
CA ARG A 118 -10.40 0.58 15.06
C ARG A 118 -11.09 1.87 14.61
N TYR A 119 -11.38 1.97 13.32
CA TYR A 119 -12.18 3.04 12.76
C TYR A 119 -13.05 2.52 11.60
N ARG A 120 -14.11 3.26 11.28
CA ARG A 120 -15.08 2.86 10.27
C ARG A 120 -15.39 4.01 9.32
N ILE A 121 -15.39 3.73 8.02
CA ILE A 121 -15.79 4.66 6.96
C ILE A 121 -16.92 4.00 6.17
N GLY A 122 -18.14 4.52 6.31
CA GLY A 122 -19.34 3.84 5.79
C GLY A 122 -19.50 2.46 6.41
N ASP A 123 -19.50 1.42 5.59
CA ASP A 123 -19.60 0.01 6.02
C ASP A 123 -18.24 -0.69 6.16
N ALA A 124 -17.13 -0.02 5.80
CA ALA A 124 -15.80 -0.57 5.90
C ALA A 124 -15.21 -0.33 7.29
N GLU A 125 -14.84 -1.42 7.98
CA GLU A 125 -14.14 -1.39 9.28
C GLU A 125 -12.65 -1.69 9.08
N MET A 126 -11.81 -0.92 9.76
CA MET A 126 -10.36 -0.98 9.64
C MET A 126 -9.76 -1.09 11.03
N ALA A 127 -8.79 -1.99 11.19
CA ALA A 127 -8.07 -2.20 12.43
C ALA A 127 -6.66 -1.62 12.34
N PHE A 128 -6.15 -1.14 13.47
CA PHE A 128 -4.76 -0.73 13.60
C PHE A 128 -3.81 -1.91 13.31
N LEU A 129 -2.79 -1.67 12.50
CA LEU A 129 -1.71 -2.62 12.24
C LEU A 129 -0.43 -2.18 12.95
N GLU A 130 0.14 -1.07 12.51
CA GLU A 130 1.32 -0.47 13.12
C GLU A 130 1.40 1.03 12.84
N ARG A 131 2.25 1.72 13.61
CA ARG A 131 2.59 3.12 13.35
C ARG A 131 3.56 3.20 12.17
N THR A 132 3.27 4.11 11.25
CA THR A 132 4.19 4.37 10.12
C THR A 132 5.48 4.95 10.68
N ARG A 133 6.61 4.29 10.40
CA ARG A 133 7.94 4.80 10.71
C ARG A 133 8.52 5.38 9.43
N ARG A 134 9.08 6.59 9.52
CA ARG A 134 9.67 7.29 8.40
C ARG A 134 11.10 7.70 8.71
#